data_AF-A0A9W6IBR9-F1
#
_entry.id   AF-A0A9W6IBR9-F1
#
_cell.length_a   1.000
_cell.length_b   1.000
_cell.length_c   1.000
_cell.angle_alpha   90.00
_cell.angle_beta   90.00
_cell.angle_gamma   90.00
#
_symmetry.space_group_name_H-M   'P 1'
#
loop_
_entity.id
_entity.type
_entity.pdbx_description
1 polymer ?
#
loop_
_entity_poly.entity_id
_entity_poly.type
_entity_poly.pdbx_seq_one_letter_code
_entity_poly.pdbx_strand_id
1 'polypeptide(L)'
;MRRGGEGDGTCQYPTGHASCHGDVPVIGPLATGLIVLALLIMLSGIVTAVRNRPMGTVILVALGVLEVGLLVQAGFAVAGVIGGEGAGETATLIGYLAGTLLIPPAAAFLGLAERSRWGPAVIAVGAFAVCVMVGRLLQIWHGTA
;
A
#
# COMPACT_ATOMS: atom_id res chain seq x y z
N MET A 1 -21.73 -49.03 -3.72
CA MET A 1 -20.26 -49.06 -3.90
C MET A 1 -19.81 -47.67 -4.31
N ARG A 2 -18.85 -47.10 -3.57
CA ARG A 2 -18.20 -45.79 -3.80
C ARG A 2 -17.05 -45.93 -4.81
N ARG A 3 -16.88 -44.96 -5.72
CA ARG A 3 -15.65 -44.17 -6.04
C ARG A 3 -15.50 -43.83 -7.53
N GLY A 4 -14.99 -42.61 -7.76
CA GLY A 4 -14.51 -42.05 -9.03
C GLY A 4 -15.41 -40.90 -9.46
N GLY A 5 -15.19 -39.62 -9.15
CA GLY A 5 -13.90 -38.91 -9.08
C GLY A 5 -13.77 -38.10 -10.38
N GLU A 6 -14.35 -36.89 -10.40
CA GLU A 6 -13.93 -35.72 -11.18
C GLU A 6 -15.02 -34.64 -10.97
N GLY A 7 -15.01 -34.03 -9.78
CA GLY A 7 -15.65 -32.72 -9.58
C GLY A 7 -14.73 -31.67 -10.18
N ASP A 8 -14.50 -31.75 -11.48
CA ASP A 8 -13.68 -30.79 -12.20
C ASP A 8 -14.47 -29.49 -12.33
N GLY A 9 -14.29 -28.60 -11.34
CA GLY A 9 -14.70 -27.21 -11.39
C GLY A 9 -13.82 -26.42 -12.36
N THR A 10 -13.70 -26.90 -13.60
CA THR A 10 -12.98 -26.25 -14.68
C THR A 10 -13.64 -24.91 -14.97
N CYS A 11 -13.10 -23.84 -14.39
CA CYS A 11 -13.17 -22.50 -14.98
C CYS A 11 -12.21 -22.44 -16.17
N GLN A 12 -12.47 -23.27 -17.17
CA GLN A 12 -11.75 -23.28 -18.44
C GLN A 12 -12.57 -22.43 -19.43
N TYR A 13 -12.20 -21.16 -19.61
CA TYR A 13 -12.69 -20.34 -20.72
C TYR A 13 -11.55 -20.12 -21.74
N PRO A 14 -11.81 -20.23 -23.05
CA PRO A 14 -10.78 -20.25 -24.11
C PRO A 14 -10.06 -18.92 -24.37
N THR A 15 -10.34 -17.87 -23.60
CA THR A 15 -9.59 -16.61 -23.61
C THR A 15 -8.96 -16.44 -22.24
N GLY A 16 -7.69 -16.77 -22.12
CA GLY A 16 -7.05 -17.04 -20.83
C GLY A 16 -6.89 -15.82 -19.95
N HIS A 17 -7.78 -15.64 -18.96
CA HIS A 17 -7.52 -14.98 -17.67
C HIS A 17 -8.55 -15.45 -16.64
N ALA A 18 -8.71 -16.77 -16.45
CA ALA A 18 -9.41 -17.29 -15.27
C ALA A 18 -8.40 -17.33 -14.12
N SER A 19 -8.22 -16.21 -13.44
CA SER A 19 -7.62 -16.22 -12.11
C SER A 19 -8.67 -16.82 -11.17
N CYS A 20 -8.54 -18.11 -10.84
CA CYS A 20 -9.08 -18.64 -9.58
C CYS A 20 -8.27 -17.99 -8.45
N HIS A 21 -8.49 -16.68 -8.27
CA HIS A 21 -7.65 -15.82 -7.49
C HIS A 21 -7.84 -16.21 -6.02
N GLY A 22 -6.76 -16.64 -5.38
CA GLY A 22 -6.59 -16.53 -3.93
C GLY A 22 -6.48 -15.04 -3.57
N ASP A 23 -7.49 -14.25 -3.90
CA ASP A 23 -7.62 -12.89 -3.43
C ASP A 23 -7.90 -13.00 -1.94
N VAL A 24 -6.95 -12.60 -1.10
CA VAL A 24 -7.30 -12.23 0.26
C VAL A 24 -8.25 -11.04 0.12
N PRO A 25 -9.57 -11.18 0.37
CA PRO A 25 -10.58 -10.21 -0.07
C PRO A 25 -10.40 -8.83 0.58
N VAL A 26 -9.53 -8.74 1.59
CA VAL A 26 -9.22 -7.53 2.35
C VAL A 26 -8.10 -6.70 1.72
N ILE A 27 -7.19 -7.25 0.92
CA ILE A 27 -6.00 -6.50 0.45
C ILE A 27 -6.38 -5.39 -0.54
N GLY A 28 -7.27 -5.68 -1.49
CA GLY A 28 -7.71 -4.70 -2.49
C GLY A 28 -8.42 -3.47 -1.91
N PRO A 29 -9.47 -3.64 -1.06
CA PRO A 29 -10.13 -2.53 -0.40
C PRO A 29 -9.22 -1.75 0.54
N LEU A 30 -8.35 -2.43 1.32
CA LEU A 30 -7.40 -1.78 2.21
C LEU A 30 -6.39 -0.92 1.43
N ALA A 31 -5.79 -1.47 0.36
CA ALA A 31 -4.87 -0.75 -0.50
C ALA A 31 -5.53 0.51 -1.10
N THR A 32 -6.77 0.39 -1.57
CA THR A 32 -7.53 1.52 -2.12
C THR A 32 -7.75 2.60 -1.06
N GLY A 33 -8.13 2.21 0.16
CA GLY A 33 -8.28 3.13 1.28
C GLY A 33 -6.98 3.86 1.64
N LEU A 34 -5.85 3.16 1.63
CA LEU A 34 -4.53 3.72 1.91
C LEU A 34 -4.06 4.69 0.82
N ILE A 35 -4.34 4.39 -0.46
CA ILE A 35 -4.10 5.30 -1.59
C ILE A 35 -4.87 6.61 -1.39
N VAL A 36 -6.17 6.53 -1.10
CA VAL A 36 -7.01 7.71 -0.88
C VAL A 36 -6.50 8.51 0.32
N LEU A 37 -6.17 7.85 1.43
CA LEU A 37 -5.64 8.50 2.62
C LEU A 37 -4.30 9.20 2.33
N ALA A 38 -3.38 8.55 1.62
CA ALA A 38 -2.10 9.11 1.22
C ALA A 38 -2.28 10.36 0.36
N LEU A 39 -3.21 10.35 -0.60
CA LEU A 39 -3.53 11.52 -1.42
C LEU A 39 -4.14 12.68 -0.60
N LEU A 40 -5.01 12.39 0.36
CA LEU A 40 -5.55 13.41 1.26
C LEU A 40 -4.45 14.06 2.11
N ILE A 41 -3.51 13.26 2.63
CA ILE A 41 -2.35 13.76 3.38
C ILE A 41 -1.47 14.62 2.46
N MET A 42 -1.19 14.16 1.24
CA MET A 42 -0.44 14.92 0.24
C MET A 42 -1.07 16.29 -0.04
N LEU A 43 -2.38 16.32 -0.33
CA LEU A 43 -3.10 17.56 -0.59
C LEU A 43 -3.07 18.49 0.62
N SER A 44 -3.26 17.96 1.84
CA SER A 44 -3.20 18.76 3.07
C SER A 44 -1.80 19.37 3.30
N GLY A 45 -0.74 18.64 2.97
CA GLY A 45 0.64 19.10 3.04
C GLY A 45 0.94 20.21 2.04
N ILE A 46 0.50 20.05 0.79
CA ILE A 46 0.61 21.09 -0.26
C ILE A 46 -0.13 22.36 0.17
N VAL A 47 -1.39 22.24 0.63
CA VAL A 47 -2.18 23.39 1.08
C VAL A 47 -1.50 24.11 2.25
N THR A 48 -0.94 23.37 3.21
CA THR A 48 -0.26 23.94 4.38
C THR A 48 1.04 24.65 3.97
N ALA A 49 1.81 24.05 3.06
CA ALA A 49 3.03 24.65 2.50
C ALA A 49 2.73 25.93 1.72
N VAL A 50 1.73 25.92 0.83
CA VAL A 50 1.28 27.10 0.05
C VAL A 50 0.75 28.20 0.97
N ARG A 51 0.06 27.84 2.06
CA ARG A 51 -0.41 28.80 3.08
C ARG A 51 0.69 29.31 3.99
N ASN A 52 1.96 28.92 3.77
CA ASN A 52 3.11 29.37 4.56
C ASN A 52 2.95 29.10 6.07
N ARG A 53 2.21 28.05 6.45
CA ARG A 53 1.98 27.68 7.84
C ARG A 53 3.08 26.72 8.30
N PRO A 54 3.55 26.84 9.55
CA PRO A 54 4.49 25.88 10.13
C PRO A 54 3.83 24.50 10.25
N MET A 55 4.68 23.47 10.33
CA MET A 55 4.23 22.08 10.48
C MET A 55 3.27 21.92 11.67
N GLY A 56 2.04 21.50 11.39
CA GLY A 56 1.02 21.25 12.41
C GLY A 56 1.00 19.79 12.86
N THR A 57 0.71 19.53 14.13
CA THR A 57 0.59 18.17 14.69
C THR A 57 -0.41 17.30 13.93
N VAL A 58 -1.45 17.89 13.33
CA VAL A 58 -2.48 17.19 12.56
C VAL A 58 -1.90 16.39 11.39
N ILE A 59 -0.96 16.95 10.62
CA ILE A 59 -0.42 16.27 9.44
C ILE A 59 0.53 15.13 9.84
N LEU A 60 1.24 15.30 10.96
CA LEU A 60 2.09 14.25 11.54
C LEU A 60 1.26 13.10 12.09
N VAL A 61 0.14 13.40 12.76
CA VAL A 61 -0.82 12.38 13.22
C VAL A 61 -1.43 11.65 12.03
N ALA A 62 -1.83 12.36 10.98
CA ALA A 62 -2.37 11.75 9.78
C ALA A 62 -1.34 10.83 9.10
N LEU A 63 -0.07 11.25 9.02
CA LEU A 63 1.02 10.42 8.53
C LEU A 63 1.25 9.18 9.41
N GLY A 64 1.13 9.31 10.74
CA GLY A 64 1.18 8.19 11.66
C GLY A 64 0.04 7.20 11.48
N VAL A 65 -1.19 7.67 11.20
CA VAL A 65 -2.33 6.81 10.87
C VAL A 65 -2.08 6.05 9.56
N LEU A 66 -1.49 6.72 8.56
CA LEU A 66 -1.09 6.08 7.31
C LEU A 66 -0.07 4.97 7.56
N GLU A 67 0.97 5.23 8.36
CA GLU A 67 2.01 4.26 8.73
C GLU A 67 1.41 3.01 9.40
N VAL A 68 0.49 3.20 10.36
CA VAL A 68 -0.21 2.08 11.01
C VAL A 68 -1.01 1.27 9.99
N GLY A 69 -1.72 1.93 9.07
CA GLY A 69 -2.47 1.24 8.02
C GLY A 69 -1.58 0.43 7.07
N LEU A 70 -0.40 0.95 6.72
CA LEU A 70 0.60 0.24 5.93
C LEU A 70 1.14 -1.00 6.66
N LEU A 71 1.39 -0.90 7.96
CA LEU A 71 1.81 -2.05 8.77
C LEU A 71 0.76 -3.15 8.80
N VAL A 72 -0.53 -2.78 8.93
CA VAL A 72 -1.63 -3.75 8.86
C VAL A 72 -1.68 -4.42 7.48
N GLN A 73 -1.61 -3.64 6.40
CA GLN A 73 -1.58 -4.18 5.04
C GLN A 73 -0.38 -5.12 4.82
N ALA A 74 0.80 -4.73 5.31
CA ALA A 74 2.02 -5.54 5.22
C ALA A 74 1.87 -6.87 5.95
N GLY A 75 1.24 -6.88 7.13
CA GLY A 75 0.94 -8.11 7.88
C GLY A 75 0.05 -9.07 7.08
N PHE A 76 -1.01 -8.55 6.43
CA PHE A 76 -1.87 -9.38 5.57
C PHE A 76 -1.14 -9.89 4.33
N ALA A 77 -0.31 -9.06 3.69
CA ALA A 77 0.48 -9.47 2.54
C ALA A 77 1.47 -10.60 2.90
N VAL A 78 2.16 -10.48 4.03
CA VAL A 78 3.08 -11.51 4.54
C VAL A 78 2.32 -12.79 4.90
N ALA A 79 1.14 -12.67 5.54
CA ALA A 79 0.30 -13.83 5.86
C ALA A 79 -0.14 -14.59 4.60
N GLY A 80 -0.55 -13.89 3.54
CA GLY A 80 -0.91 -14.50 2.25
C GLY A 80 0.28 -15.19 1.58
N VAL A 81 1.47 -14.58 1.62
CA VAL A 81 2.71 -15.23 1.11
C VAL A 81 3.02 -16.52 1.87
N ILE A 82 2.91 -16.53 3.19
CA ILE A 82 3.11 -17.72 4.02
C ILE A 82 2.03 -18.78 3.76
N GLY A 83 0.80 -18.34 3.47
CA GLY A 83 -0.34 -19.20 3.13
C GLY A 83 -0.27 -19.86 1.75
N GLY A 84 0.74 -19.52 0.94
CA GLY A 84 0.90 -20.05 -0.42
C GLY A 84 0.13 -19.26 -1.50
N GLU A 85 -0.42 -18.11 -1.15
CA GLU A 85 -1.18 -17.19 -2.02
C GLU A 85 -0.27 -16.04 -2.55
N GLY A 86 1.05 -16.19 -2.40
CA GLY A 86 2.03 -15.15 -2.70
C GLY A 86 2.22 -14.88 -4.20
N ALA A 87 2.39 -13.60 -4.54
CA ALA A 87 2.78 -13.14 -5.88
C ALA A 87 4.03 -13.89 -6.39
N GLY A 88 4.08 -14.20 -7.69
CA GLY A 88 5.13 -15.03 -8.32
C GLY A 88 6.57 -14.52 -8.14
N GLU A 89 6.78 -13.32 -7.58
CA GLU A 89 8.09 -12.75 -7.29
C GLU A 89 8.16 -12.14 -5.87
N THR A 90 8.20 -13.02 -4.86
CA THR A 90 8.24 -12.67 -3.44
C THR A 90 9.35 -11.68 -3.07
N ALA A 91 10.52 -11.76 -3.72
CA ALA A 91 11.64 -10.86 -3.46
C ALA A 91 11.30 -9.39 -3.77
N THR A 92 10.64 -9.16 -4.91
CA THR A 92 10.21 -7.82 -5.34
C THR A 92 9.10 -7.28 -4.45
N LEU A 93 8.18 -8.14 -4.00
CA LEU A 93 7.15 -7.77 -3.03
C LEU A 93 7.74 -7.32 -1.68
N ILE A 94 8.74 -8.05 -1.15
CA ILE A 94 9.41 -7.68 0.11
C ILE A 94 10.16 -6.35 -0.03
N GLY A 95 10.87 -6.13 -1.14
CA GLY A 95 11.57 -4.86 -1.40
C GLY A 95 10.62 -3.67 -1.42
N TYR A 96 9.47 -3.82 -2.07
CA TYR A 96 8.42 -2.80 -2.12
C TYR A 96 7.76 -2.56 -0.75
N LEU A 97 7.50 -3.61 0.03
CA LEU A 97 6.99 -3.48 1.41
C LEU A 97 7.97 -2.70 2.28
N ALA A 98 9.24 -3.06 2.26
CA ALA A 98 10.27 -2.38 3.04
C ALA A 98 10.36 -0.89 2.67
N GLY A 99 10.40 -0.57 1.38
CA GLY A 99 10.39 0.82 0.90
C GLY A 99 9.15 1.59 1.37
N THR A 100 7.97 0.97 1.26
CA THR A 100 6.70 1.60 1.64
C THR A 100 6.64 1.93 3.14
N LEU A 101 7.18 1.07 4.01
CA LEU A 101 7.24 1.29 5.46
C LEU A 101 8.34 2.28 5.86
N LEU A 102 9.42 2.40 5.09
CA LEU A 102 10.52 3.32 5.39
C LEU A 102 10.23 4.77 5.01
N ILE A 103 9.36 5.00 4.01
CA ILE A 103 9.06 6.34 3.51
C ILE A 103 8.36 7.23 4.55
N PRO A 104 7.27 6.82 5.24
CA PRO A 104 6.61 7.67 6.22
C PRO A 104 7.48 8.09 7.41
N PRO A 105 8.26 7.20 8.07
CA PRO A 105 9.14 7.64 9.16
C PRO A 105 10.27 8.54 8.67
N ALA A 106 10.81 8.30 7.46
CA ALA A 106 11.79 9.19 6.86
C ALA A 106 11.20 10.58 6.56
N ALA A 107 9.98 10.64 6.01
CA ALA A 107 9.26 11.89 5.74
C ALA A 107 8.91 12.63 7.03
N ALA A 108 8.51 11.92 8.09
CA ALA A 108 8.25 12.48 9.41
C ALA A 108 9.54 13.07 10.00
N PHE A 109 10.63 12.31 10.02
CA PHE A 109 11.91 12.74 10.57
C PHE A 109 12.46 13.96 9.83
N LEU A 110 12.45 13.93 8.50
CA LEU A 110 12.91 15.04 7.68
C LEU A 110 11.99 16.26 7.82
N GLY A 111 10.68 16.05 7.88
CA GLY A 111 9.72 17.13 8.14
C GLY A 111 9.88 17.77 9.52
N LEU A 112 10.20 16.98 10.55
CA LEU A 112 10.50 17.45 11.91
C LEU A 112 11.84 18.19 12.01
N ALA A 113 12.85 17.71 11.26
CA ALA A 113 14.15 18.38 11.16
C ALA A 113 14.00 19.75 10.47
N GLU A 114 13.18 19.81 9.42
CA GLU A 114 12.87 21.04 8.69
C GLU A 114 11.72 21.82 9.38
N ARG A 115 11.97 22.38 10.58
CA ARG A 115 11.00 23.22 11.35
C ARG A 115 10.45 24.46 10.61
N SER A 116 10.83 24.68 9.36
CA SER A 116 10.41 25.80 8.53
C SER A 116 9.04 25.56 7.86
N ARG A 117 8.63 26.51 7.00
CA ARG A 117 7.44 26.40 6.11
C ARG A 117 7.50 25.19 5.14
N TRP A 118 8.67 24.58 4.97
CA TRP A 118 8.90 23.50 4.01
C TRP A 118 8.63 22.10 4.57
N GLY A 119 8.53 21.95 5.90
CA GLY A 119 8.20 20.67 6.53
C GLY A 119 6.95 19.99 5.91
N PRO A 120 5.80 20.68 5.77
CA PRO A 120 4.61 20.10 5.15
C PRO A 120 4.80 19.65 3.68
N ALA A 121 5.72 20.28 2.94
CA ALA A 121 6.03 19.88 1.57
C ALA A 121 6.77 18.53 1.53
N VAL A 122 7.67 18.28 2.48
CA VAL A 122 8.35 16.98 2.65
C VAL A 122 7.34 15.87 2.94
N ILE A 123 6.38 16.14 3.84
CA ILE A 123 5.31 15.19 4.17
C ILE A 123 4.45 14.89 2.93
N ALA A 124 4.16 15.91 2.11
CA ALA A 124 3.41 15.71 0.89
C ALA A 124 4.13 14.81 -0.12
N VAL A 125 5.45 15.01 -0.31
CA VAL A 125 6.27 14.17 -1.18
C VAL A 125 6.33 12.73 -0.65
N GLY A 126 6.51 12.55 0.66
CA GLY A 126 6.49 11.23 1.29
C GLY A 126 5.16 10.51 1.09
N ALA A 127 4.03 11.19 1.33
CA ALA A 127 2.71 10.63 1.13
C ALA A 127 2.43 10.27 -0.34
N PHE A 128 2.90 11.09 -1.29
CA PHE A 128 2.81 10.76 -2.72
C PHE A 128 3.61 9.51 -3.07
N ALA A 129 4.84 9.39 -2.59
CA ALA A 129 5.66 8.20 -2.82
C ALA A 129 4.99 6.92 -2.29
N VAL A 130 4.41 6.97 -1.08
CA VAL A 130 3.61 5.86 -0.52
C VAL A 130 2.45 5.49 -1.44
N CYS A 131 1.69 6.47 -1.93
CA CYS A 131 0.58 6.22 -2.86
C CYS A 131 1.03 5.42 -4.10
N VAL A 132 2.16 5.79 -4.70
CA VAL A 132 2.72 5.09 -5.87
C VAL A 132 3.16 3.67 -5.50
N MET A 133 3.84 3.50 -4.37
CA MET A 133 4.30 2.19 -3.92
C MET A 133 3.12 1.24 -3.66
N VAL A 134 2.09 1.68 -2.93
CA VAL A 134 0.88 0.88 -2.65
C VAL A 134 0.17 0.50 -3.96
N GLY A 135 0.07 1.42 -4.91
CA GLY A 135 -0.45 1.11 -6.25
C GLY A 135 0.35 0.04 -6.98
N ARG A 136 1.69 0.08 -6.88
CA ARG A 136 2.56 -0.93 -7.49
C ARG A 136 2.45 -2.30 -6.79
N LEU A 137 2.34 -2.33 -5.46
CA LEU A 137 2.07 -3.58 -4.73
C LEU A 137 0.76 -4.22 -5.21
N LEU A 138 -0.29 -3.42 -5.41
CA LEU A 138 -1.58 -3.90 -5.88
C LEU A 138 -1.49 -4.52 -7.28
N GLN A 139 -0.71 -3.91 -8.18
CA GLN A 139 -0.47 -4.47 -9.52
C GLN A 139 0.29 -5.80 -9.48
N ILE A 140 1.32 -5.90 -8.64
CA ILE A 140 2.10 -7.13 -8.45
C ILE A 140 1.21 -8.24 -7.87
N TRP A 141 0.33 -7.89 -6.93
CA TRP A 141 -0.59 -8.85 -6.31
C TRP A 141 -1.63 -9.41 -7.28
N HIS A 142 -2.18 -8.57 -8.17
CA HIS A 142 -3.16 -9.00 -9.18
C HIS A 142 -2.52 -9.57 -10.47
N GLY A 143 -1.18 -9.66 -10.55
CA GLY A 143 -0.50 -10.14 -11.75
C GLY A 143 -0.67 -9.25 -12.99
N THR A 144 -1.06 -7.99 -12.81
CA THR A 144 -1.22 -6.99 -13.89
C THR A 144 0.05 -6.15 -14.08
N ALA A 145 1.20 -6.69 -13.69
CA ALA A 145 2.46 -5.95 -13.51
C ALA A 145 3.35 -5.92 -14.75
#